data_AF-A0A3N4H8M8-F1
#
_entry.id   AF-A0A3N4H8M8-F1
#
_cell.length_a   1.000
_cell.length_b   1.000
_cell.length_c   1.000
_cell.angle_alpha   90.00
_cell.angle_beta   90.00
_cell.angle_gamma   90.00
#
_symmetry.space_group_name_H-M   'P 1'
#
loop_
_entity.id
_entity.type
_entity.pdbx_description
1 polymer ?
#
loop_
_entity_poly.entity_id
_entity_poly.type
_entity_poly.pdbx_seq_one_letter_code
_entity_poly.pdbx_strand_id
1 'polypeptide(L)'
;MKTAGLFYWQSPNTGATNESGYSGLPGGLRTAQGSFENFGTGGVWWTNNEFELDVFSAKVISLIYDNSSMGTGFTKKATGLSIRCIKSI
;
A
#
# COMPACT_ATOMS: atom_id res chain seq x y z
N MET A 1 -6.14 -2.72 -6.98
CA MET A 1 -7.06 -1.59 -7.24
C MET A 1 -7.58 -1.00 -5.92
N LYS A 2 -7.87 0.30 -5.88
CA LYS A 2 -8.42 1.01 -4.71
C LYS A 2 -9.93 0.77 -4.60
N THR A 3 -10.50 0.94 -3.40
CA THR A 3 -11.96 1.06 -3.26
C THR A 3 -12.46 2.30 -4.02
N ALA A 4 -13.59 2.18 -4.72
CA ALA A 4 -14.22 3.31 -5.40
C ALA A 4 -14.84 4.31 -4.40
N GLY A 5 -15.05 5.55 -4.86
CA GLY A 5 -15.60 6.63 -4.03
C GLY A 5 -14.60 7.22 -3.03
N LEU A 6 -15.07 8.12 -2.18
CA LEU A 6 -14.23 8.93 -1.28
C LEU A 6 -14.45 8.63 0.21
N PHE A 7 -15.14 7.54 0.55
CA PHE A 7 -15.40 7.20 1.95
C PHE A 7 -14.10 6.88 2.70
N TYR A 8 -13.16 6.21 2.03
CA TYR A 8 -11.86 5.85 2.60
C TYR A 8 -10.71 6.68 2.03
N TRP A 9 -10.65 6.82 0.70
CA TRP A 9 -9.59 7.56 0.01
C TRP A 9 -9.94 9.03 -0.12
N GLN A 10 -8.95 9.89 0.06
CA GLN A 10 -9.10 11.31 -0.21
C GLN A 10 -9.25 11.59 -1.72
N SER A 11 -9.88 12.72 -2.03
CA SER A 11 -10.01 13.24 -3.40
C SER A 11 -8.62 13.49 -4.00
N PRO A 12 -8.33 13.08 -5.26
CA PRO A 12 -9.31 12.71 -6.27
C PRO A 12 -9.66 11.21 -6.36
N ASN A 13 -8.96 10.34 -5.64
CA ASN A 13 -9.05 8.87 -5.80
C ASN A 13 -9.00 8.41 -7.28
N THR A 14 -8.06 8.99 -8.05
CA THR A 14 -7.92 8.82 -9.51
C THR A 14 -7.89 7.34 -9.90
N GLY A 15 -8.74 6.96 -10.87
CA GLY A 15 -8.74 5.61 -11.45
C GLY A 15 -9.22 4.50 -10.51
N ALA A 16 -9.90 4.83 -9.41
CA ALA A 16 -10.43 3.83 -8.49
C ALA A 16 -11.77 3.25 -8.98
N THR A 17 -11.72 2.09 -9.63
CA THR A 17 -12.92 1.38 -10.10
C THR A 17 -13.28 0.17 -9.24
N ASN A 18 -12.30 -0.43 -8.55
CA ASN A 18 -12.44 -1.66 -7.76
C ASN A 18 -12.98 -2.89 -8.53
N GLU A 19 -12.87 -2.91 -9.86
CA GLU A 19 -13.46 -3.97 -10.71
C GLU A 19 -12.91 -5.38 -10.44
N SER A 20 -11.70 -5.49 -9.87
CA SER A 20 -11.07 -6.77 -9.53
C SER A 20 -11.49 -7.32 -8.17
N GLY A 21 -12.34 -6.59 -7.42
CA GLY A 21 -12.72 -6.94 -6.06
C GLY A 21 -11.60 -6.82 -5.03
N TYR A 22 -10.40 -6.35 -5.40
CA TYR A 22 -9.27 -6.25 -4.47
C TYR A 22 -9.59 -5.34 -3.28
N SER A 23 -10.28 -4.22 -3.47
CA SER A 23 -10.72 -3.32 -2.40
C SER A 23 -9.57 -2.85 -1.49
N GLY A 24 -8.54 -2.24 -2.08
CA GLY A 24 -7.40 -1.72 -1.33
C GLY A 24 -7.79 -0.48 -0.51
N LEU A 25 -7.43 -0.45 0.77
CA LEU A 25 -7.72 0.64 1.70
C LEU A 25 -6.49 1.54 1.94
N PRO A 26 -6.69 2.85 2.21
CA PRO A 26 -5.62 3.80 2.45
C PRO A 26 -5.20 3.82 3.93
N GLY A 27 -4.70 2.69 4.41
CA GLY A 27 -4.27 2.53 5.81
C GLY A 27 -2.99 3.27 6.18
N GLY A 28 -2.30 3.88 5.21
CA GLY A 28 -1.01 4.53 5.42
C GLY A 28 0.10 3.55 5.79
N LEU A 29 1.05 4.05 6.57
CA LEU A 29 2.17 3.30 7.13
C LEU A 29 2.57 3.83 8.50
N ARG A 30 3.25 2.99 9.28
CA ARG A 30 3.99 3.38 10.47
C ARG A 30 5.48 3.41 10.15
N THR A 31 6.15 4.54 10.32
CA THR A 31 7.60 4.67 10.11
C THR A 31 8.39 3.83 11.11
N ALA A 32 9.69 3.62 10.85
CA ALA A 32 10.56 2.91 11.78
C ALA A 32 10.62 3.60 13.17
N GLN A 33 10.46 4.92 13.20
CA GLN A 33 10.44 5.77 14.40
C GLN A 33 9.09 5.74 15.13
N GLY A 34 8.05 5.17 14.52
CA GLY A 34 6.74 4.98 15.13
C GLY A 34 5.68 6.02 14.79
N SER A 35 6.01 7.02 13.98
CA SER A 35 5.03 7.96 13.44
C SER A 35 4.13 7.28 12.40
N PHE A 36 2.88 7.71 12.31
CA PHE A 36 1.95 7.26 11.28
C PHE A 36 1.84 8.30 10.16
N GLU A 37 1.86 7.83 8.91
CA GLU A 37 1.87 8.68 7.72
C GLU A 37 0.91 8.16 6.65
N ASN A 38 0.51 9.04 5.74
CA ASN A 38 -0.29 8.72 4.54
C ASN A 38 -1.67 8.10 4.78
N PHE A 39 -2.26 8.32 5.96
CA PHE A 39 -3.62 7.91 6.22
C PHE A 39 -4.60 8.61 5.27
N GLY A 40 -5.45 7.84 4.59
CA GLY A 40 -6.42 8.37 3.61
C GLY A 40 -5.83 8.72 2.23
N THR A 41 -4.50 8.90 2.12
CA THR A 41 -3.82 9.26 0.85
C THR A 41 -3.02 8.11 0.24
N GLY A 42 -2.63 7.12 1.03
CA GLY A 42 -1.80 6.01 0.61
C GLY A 42 -2.18 4.70 1.29
N GLY A 43 -2.06 3.61 0.54
CA GLY A 43 -2.13 2.24 1.05
C GLY A 43 -0.87 1.51 0.61
N VAL A 44 -0.18 0.87 1.55
CA VAL A 44 1.08 0.18 1.29
C VAL A 44 1.04 -1.20 1.92
N TRP A 45 1.44 -2.20 1.13
CA TRP A 45 1.46 -3.61 1.56
C TRP A 45 2.83 -4.21 1.35
N TRP A 46 3.23 -5.06 2.30
CA TRP A 46 4.39 -5.93 2.12
C TRP A 46 4.15 -6.94 1.00
N THR A 47 5.20 -7.28 0.26
CA THR A 47 5.23 -8.49 -0.57
C THR A 47 6.10 -9.55 0.11
N ASN A 48 6.14 -10.76 -0.46
CA ASN A 48 6.99 -11.85 0.03
C ASN A 48 8.43 -11.79 -0.52
N ASN A 49 8.83 -10.69 -1.18
CA ASN A 49 10.16 -10.55 -1.78
C ASN A 49 11.05 -9.67 -0.89
N GLU A 50 12.23 -10.16 -0.58
CA GLU A 50 13.28 -9.37 0.05
C GLU A 50 13.94 -8.42 -0.97
N PHE A 51 14.65 -7.41 -0.46
CA PHE A 51 15.51 -6.58 -1.29
C PHE A 51 16.96 -7.08 -1.21
N GLU A 52 17.43 -7.70 -2.29
CA GLU A 52 18.73 -8.39 -2.31
C GLU A 52 19.93 -7.47 -2.01
N LEU A 53 19.82 -6.18 -2.32
CA LEU A 53 20.90 -5.21 -2.14
C LEU A 53 20.97 -4.60 -0.72
N ASP A 54 19.92 -4.76 0.10
CA ASP A 54 19.89 -4.29 1.48
C ASP A 54 19.02 -5.20 2.35
N VAL A 55 19.69 -5.98 3.20
CA VAL A 55 19.08 -6.97 4.11
C VAL A 55 18.08 -6.36 5.09
N PHE A 56 18.15 -5.04 5.34
CA PHE A 56 17.24 -4.31 6.20
C PHE A 56 16.00 -3.81 5.47
N SER A 57 15.86 -4.07 4.17
CA SER A 57 14.75 -3.62 3.33
C SER A 57 14.03 -4.79 2.66
N ALA A 58 12.76 -4.57 2.32
CA ALA A 58 11.94 -5.54 1.59
C ALA A 58 11.04 -4.81 0.59
N LYS A 59 10.53 -5.57 -0.38
CA LYS A 59 9.71 -5.03 -1.47
C LYS A 59 8.29 -4.74 -1.00
N VAL A 60 7.72 -3.67 -1.55
CA VAL A 60 6.37 -3.20 -1.25
C VAL A 60 5.59 -2.91 -2.52
N ILE A 61 4.27 -2.98 -2.39
CA ILE A 61 3.33 -2.42 -3.37
C ILE A 61 2.58 -1.25 -2.72
N SER A 62 2.31 -0.21 -3.50
CA SER A 62 1.58 0.97 -3.02
C SER A 62 0.49 1.40 -3.98
N LEU A 63 -0.55 1.98 -3.41
CA LEU A 63 -1.62 2.69 -4.11
C LEU A 63 -1.69 4.09 -3.54
N ILE A 64 -1.75 5.10 -4.41
CA ILE A 64 -1.79 6.51 -4.03
C ILE A 64 -3.07 7.14 -4.57
N TYR A 65 -3.67 8.03 -3.78
CA TYR A 65 -4.98 8.63 -4.05
C TYR A 65 -5.06 9.34 -5.40
N ASP A 66 -4.02 10.04 -5.84
CA ASP A 66 -3.99 10.82 -7.09
C ASP A 66 -3.50 10.03 -8.32
N ASN A 67 -3.14 8.76 -8.14
CA ASN A 67 -2.58 7.92 -9.20
C ASN A 67 -3.49 6.72 -9.52
N SER A 68 -3.70 6.44 -10.81
CA SER A 68 -4.44 5.25 -11.26
C SER A 68 -3.59 3.97 -11.26
N SER A 69 -2.28 4.11 -11.33
CA SER A 69 -1.33 3.01 -11.40
C SER A 69 -0.87 2.55 -10.02
N MET A 70 -0.52 1.27 -9.91
CA MET A 70 0.12 0.71 -8.72
C MET A 70 1.62 1.03 -8.73
N GLY A 71 2.13 1.47 -7.58
CA GLY A 71 3.56 1.66 -7.35
C GLY A 71 4.22 0.39 -6.81
N THR A 72 5.50 0.22 -7.11
CA THR A 72 6.37 -0.77 -6.46
C THR A 72 7.61 -0.08 -5.94
N GLY A 73 8.18 -0.57 -4.85
CA GLY A 73 9.40 0.00 -4.27
C GLY A 73 9.93 -0.87 -3.15
N PHE A 74 10.77 -0.27 -2.29
CA PHE A 74 11.35 -0.93 -1.14
C PHE A 74 11.29 -0.01 0.07
N THR A 75 11.17 -0.59 1.27
CA THR A 75 11.28 0.16 2.53
C THR A 75 11.92 -0.71 3.59
N LYS A 76 12.32 -0.08 4.70
CA LYS A 76 12.94 -0.75 5.83
C LYS A 76 11.98 -1.76 6.44
N LYS A 77 12.46 -2.95 6.78
CA LYS A 77 11.69 -4.02 7.44
C LYS A 77 11.10 -3.59 8.79
N ALA A 78 11.62 -2.52 9.39
CA ALA A 78 11.09 -1.90 10.61
C ALA A 78 9.82 -1.05 10.40
N THR A 79 9.41 -0.79 9.16
CA THR A 79 8.19 -0.04 8.81
C THR A 79 6.96 -0.92 9.03
N GLY A 80 5.93 -0.41 9.69
CA GLY A 80 4.65 -1.09 9.83
C GLY A 80 3.79 -0.85 8.60
N LEU A 81 3.52 -1.89 7.82
CA LEU A 81 2.68 -1.85 6.61
C LEU A 81 1.54 -2.85 6.71
N SER A 82 0.54 -2.68 5.85
CA SER A 82 -0.57 -3.63 5.77
C SER A 82 -0.11 -4.99 5.23
N ILE A 83 -0.74 -6.07 5.70
CA ILE A 83 -0.58 -7.42 5.17
C ILE A 83 -1.90 -7.84 4.50
N ARG A 84 -1.80 -8.62 3.43
CA ARG A 84 -2.93 -9.35 2.87
C ARG A 84 -2.52 -10.80 2.64
N CYS A 85 -3.20 -11.73 3.28
CA CYS A 85 -3.01 -13.14 3.04
C CYS A 85 -3.63 -13.53 1.70
N ILE A 86 -2.90 -14.30 0.89
CA ILE A 86 -3.37 -14.85 -0.37
C ILE A 86 -3.54 -16.34 -0.17
N LYS A 87 -4.72 -16.88 -0.48
CA LYS A 87 -4.98 -18.32 -0.43
C LYS A 87 -4.50 -18.94 -1.75
N SER A 88 -3.72 -20.01 -1.66
CA SER A 88 -3.42 -20.86 -2.82
C SER A 88 -4.69 -21.58 -3.27
N ILE A 89 -4.93 -21.61 -4.58
CA ILE A 89 -6.09 -22.25 -5.21
C ILE A 89 -5.91 -23.76 -5.20
#